data_AF-A0A501Q2X4-F1
#
_entry.id   AF-A0A501Q2X4-F1
#
_cell.length_a   1.000
_cell.length_b   1.000
_cell.length_c   1.000
_cell.angle_alpha   90.00
_cell.angle_beta   90.00
_cell.angle_gamma   90.00
#
_symmetry.space_group_name_H-M   'P 1'
#
loop_
_entity.id
_entity.type
_entity.pdbx_description
1 polymer ?
#
loop_
_entity_poly.entity_id
_entity_poly.type
_entity_poly.pdbx_seq_one_letter_code
_entity_poly.pdbx_strand_id
1 'polypeptide(L)'
;MGMLFYLAMGWCGTKFPGWWRFPVPPHPDPEPWRDFSILSVIGMIAGVGGGTLFNNAISQNALFVGQEMITSGMFAFAASGIVTGIGSVMMKGKR
;
A
#
# COMPACT_ATOMS: atom_id res chain seq x y z
N MET A 1 9.27 -7.40 -13.90
CA MET A 1 7.92 -6.81 -14.15
C MET A 1 7.05 -6.70 -12.90
N GLY A 2 6.91 -7.74 -12.06
CA GLY A 2 5.95 -7.73 -10.93
C GLY A 2 6.17 -6.64 -9.86
N MET A 3 7.40 -6.23 -9.58
CA MET A 3 7.69 -5.25 -8.52
C MET A 3 7.07 -3.87 -8.77
N LEU A 4 7.06 -3.38 -10.01
CA LEU A 4 6.37 -2.13 -10.37
C LEU A 4 4.85 -2.27 -10.25
N PHE A 5 4.32 -3.45 -10.57
CA PHE A 5 2.90 -3.76 -10.41
C PHE A 5 2.50 -3.81 -8.92
N TYR A 6 3.30 -4.44 -8.05
CA TYR A 6 3.06 -4.45 -6.60
C TYR A 6 3.21 -3.07 -5.97
N LEU A 7 4.12 -2.24 -6.49
CA LEU A 7 4.27 -0.85 -6.06
C LEU A 7 3.05 -0.01 -6.47
N ALA A 8 2.55 -0.17 -7.70
CA ALA A 8 1.34 0.50 -8.16
C ALA A 8 0.09 0.03 -7.37
N MET A 9 -0.04 -1.28 -7.12
CA MET A 9 -1.13 -1.84 -6.32
C MET A 9 -1.03 -1.44 -4.84
N GLY A 10 0.17 -1.44 -4.27
CA GLY A 10 0.43 -0.98 -2.91
C GLY A 10 0.18 0.52 -2.75
N TRP A 11 0.52 1.33 -3.76
CA TRP A 11 0.20 2.75 -3.79
C TRP A 11 -1.31 2.98 -3.85
N CYS A 12 -2.02 2.25 -4.72
CA CYS A 12 -3.48 2.30 -4.84
C CYS A 12 -4.20 1.86 -3.55
N GLY A 13 -3.62 0.92 -2.79
CA GLY A 13 -4.19 0.44 -1.54
C GLY A 13 -3.94 1.35 -0.34
N THR A 14 -3.05 2.33 -0.43
CA THR A 14 -2.86 3.29 0.67
C THR A 14 -4.09 4.16 0.87
N LYS A 15 -4.35 4.55 2.13
CA LYS A 15 -5.48 5.44 2.46
C LYS A 15 -5.44 6.80 1.75
N PHE A 16 -4.25 7.28 1.36
CA PHE A 16 -4.05 8.56 0.68
C PHE A 16 -3.19 8.37 -0.59
N PRO A 17 -3.77 7.79 -1.66
CA PRO A 17 -3.05 7.58 -2.91
C PRO A 17 -2.89 8.92 -3.64
N GLY A 18 -1.70 9.20 -4.17
CA GLY A 18 -1.46 10.37 -5.04
C GLY A 18 -1.00 11.66 -4.36
N TRP A 19 -0.97 11.73 -3.02
CA TRP A 19 -0.62 12.95 -2.28
C TRP A 19 0.85 13.39 -2.38
N TRP A 20 1.76 12.52 -2.82
CA TRP A 20 3.18 12.88 -2.94
C TRP A 20 3.51 13.73 -4.18
N ARG A 21 2.64 13.76 -5.20
CA ARG A 21 2.87 14.50 -6.46
C ARG A 21 2.17 15.87 -6.51
N PHE A 22 1.13 16.08 -5.71
CA PHE A 22 0.39 17.34 -5.67
C PHE A 22 0.46 17.94 -4.26
N PRO A 23 1.20 19.06 -4.05
CA PRO A 23 1.38 19.68 -2.73
C PRO A 23 0.14 20.41 -2.20
N VAL A 24 -1.00 20.33 -2.89
CA VAL A 24 -2.23 21.04 -2.53
C VAL A 24 -3.36 20.01 -2.36
N PRO A 25 -3.75 19.69 -1.12
CA PRO A 25 -5.02 19.04 -0.84
C PRO A 25 -6.15 19.89 -1.42
N PRO A 26 -7.24 19.32 -1.98
CA PRO A 26 -8.44 20.08 -2.29
C PRO A 26 -9.14 20.59 -1.01
N HIS A 27 -8.58 21.66 -0.40
CA HIS A 27 -9.09 22.50 0.70
C HIS A 27 -9.40 21.79 2.06
N PRO A 28 -9.47 22.52 3.20
CA PRO A 28 -8.42 22.48 4.20
C PRO A 28 -8.89 21.88 5.53
N ASP A 29 -8.22 20.83 5.98
CA ASP A 29 -8.17 20.52 7.41
C ASP A 29 -6.70 20.57 7.86
N PRO A 30 -6.38 21.14 9.04
CA PRO A 30 -5.05 21.17 9.61
C PRO A 30 -4.70 19.76 10.13
N GLU A 31 -4.71 18.77 9.26
CA GLU A 31 -4.18 17.44 9.54
C GLU A 31 -2.73 17.39 9.05
N PRO A 32 -1.82 16.74 9.80
CA PRO A 32 -0.39 16.86 9.55
C PRO A 32 -0.08 16.13 8.25
N TRP A 33 0.04 16.86 7.14
CA TRP A 33 0.39 16.34 5.81
C TRP A 33 1.64 15.45 5.82
N ARG A 34 2.57 15.70 6.75
CA ARG A 34 3.73 14.85 7.01
C ARG A 34 3.33 13.44 7.45
N ASP A 35 2.39 13.32 8.36
CA ASP A 35 1.93 12.04 8.90
C ASP A 35 1.26 11.20 7.80
N PHE A 36 0.48 11.82 6.92
CA PHE A 36 -0.08 11.13 5.76
C PHE A 36 0.96 10.70 4.75
N SER A 37 1.95 11.55 4.46
CA SER A 37 3.05 11.18 3.57
C SER A 37 3.85 9.99 4.10
N ILE A 38 4.11 9.96 5.40
CA ILE A 38 4.81 8.86 6.08
C ILE A 38 3.95 7.59 5.99
N LEU A 39 2.65 7.69 6.24
CA LEU A 39 1.75 6.55 6.12
C LEU A 39 1.71 5.97 4.72
N SER A 40 1.61 6.81 3.68
CA SER A 40 1.57 6.34 2.30
C SER A 40 2.89 5.68 1.89
N VAL A 41 4.04 6.15 2.40
CA VAL A 41 5.34 5.50 2.19
C VAL A 41 5.40 4.15 2.89
N ILE A 42 4.97 4.07 4.16
CA ILE A 42 4.91 2.82 4.91
C ILE A 42 3.96 1.82 4.22
N GLY A 43 2.82 2.29 3.73
CA GLY A 43 1.86 1.50 2.97
C GLY A 43 2.45 0.96 1.67
N MET A 44 3.21 1.75 0.92
CA MET A 44 3.92 1.27 -0.27
C MET A 44 4.97 0.21 0.06
N ILE A 45 5.76 0.41 1.11
CA ILE A 45 6.77 -0.57 1.54
C ILE A 45 6.09 -1.88 1.96
N ALA A 46 4.99 -1.80 2.71
CA ALA A 46 4.20 -2.95 3.10
C ALA A 46 3.54 -3.65 1.90
N GLY A 47 3.06 -2.89 0.91
CA GLY A 47 2.47 -3.43 -0.31
C GLY A 47 3.50 -4.12 -1.21
N VAL A 48 4.66 -3.49 -1.44
CA VAL A 48 5.76 -4.09 -2.21
C VAL A 48 6.30 -5.32 -1.50
N GLY A 49 6.58 -5.23 -0.20
CA GLY A 49 7.07 -6.36 0.60
C GLY A 49 6.06 -7.50 0.67
N GLY A 50 4.78 -7.19 0.89
CA GLY A 50 3.70 -8.19 0.90
C GLY A 50 3.54 -8.87 -0.45
N GLY A 51 3.52 -8.11 -1.54
CA GLY A 51 3.39 -8.64 -2.90
C GLY A 51 4.59 -9.51 -3.32
N THR A 52 5.82 -9.10 -3.01
CA THR A 52 7.02 -9.87 -3.36
C THR A 52 7.16 -11.15 -2.53
N LEU A 53 6.93 -11.08 -1.21
CA LEU A 53 6.97 -12.26 -0.35
C LEU A 53 5.88 -13.27 -0.71
N PHE A 54 4.67 -12.79 -0.97
CA PHE A 54 3.55 -13.64 -1.35
C PHE A 54 3.75 -14.26 -2.74
N ASN A 55 4.27 -13.48 -3.71
CA ASN A 55 4.62 -14.01 -5.02
C ASN A 55 5.71 -15.10 -4.93
N ASN A 56 6.73 -14.92 -4.10
CA ASN A 56 7.80 -15.91 -3.92
C ASN A 56 7.30 -17.18 -3.20
N ALA A 57 6.37 -17.04 -2.25
CA ALA A 57 5.73 -18.18 -1.59
C ALA A 57 4.79 -18.95 -2.52
N ILE A 58 4.21 -18.28 -3.52
CA ILE A 58 3.20 -18.85 -4.42
C ILE A 58 3.79 -19.37 -5.73
N SER A 59 4.98 -18.93 -6.13
CA SER A 59 5.58 -19.34 -7.42
C SER A 59 5.88 -20.84 -7.54
N GLN A 60 5.76 -21.59 -6.44
CA GLN A 60 5.91 -23.05 -6.41
C GLN A 60 4.58 -23.80 -6.25
N ASN A 61 3.45 -23.09 -6.17
CA ASN A 61 2.14 -23.67 -5.94
C ASN A 61 1.36 -23.86 -7.26
N ALA A 62 1.03 -25.12 -7.57
CA ALA A 62 0.27 -25.50 -8.77
C ALA A 62 -1.13 -24.84 -8.88
N LEU A 63 -1.70 -24.40 -7.74
CA LEU A 63 -3.02 -23.75 -7.67
C LEU A 63 -3.06 -22.35 -8.28
N PHE A 64 -1.91 -21.70 -8.43
CA PHE A 64 -1.83 -20.29 -8.84
C PHE A 64 -1.12 -20.08 -10.18
N VAL A 65 -0.76 -21.16 -10.88
CA VAL A 65 -0.07 -21.13 -12.17
C VAL A 65 -0.84 -20.24 -13.15
N GLY A 66 -0.21 -19.13 -13.54
CA GLY A 66 -0.80 -18.13 -14.45
C GLY A 66 -1.58 -16.99 -13.79
N GLN A 67 -1.91 -17.07 -12.50
CA GLN A 67 -2.60 -16.01 -11.74
C GLN A 67 -1.76 -15.42 -10.59
N GLU A 68 -0.53 -15.92 -10.42
CA GLU A 68 0.38 -15.51 -9.33
C GLU A 68 0.57 -14.00 -9.22
N MET A 69 0.60 -13.30 -10.35
CA MET A 69 0.78 -11.85 -10.39
C MET A 69 -0.44 -11.08 -9.87
N ILE A 70 -1.66 -11.56 -10.16
CA ILE A 70 -2.90 -10.90 -9.75
C ILE A 70 -3.14 -11.13 -8.25
N THR A 71 -2.91 -12.35 -7.77
CA THR A 71 -3.10 -12.69 -6.35
C THR A 71 -2.10 -11.97 -5.45
N SER A 72 -0.83 -11.90 -5.86
CA SER A 72 0.18 -11.10 -5.16
C SER A 72 -0.06 -9.59 -5.28
N GLY A 73 -0.65 -9.10 -6.38
CA GLY A 73 -1.13 -7.72 -6.51
C GLY A 73 -2.27 -7.38 -5.55
N MET A 74 -3.26 -8.26 -5.40
CA MET A 74 -4.32 -8.11 -4.40
C MET A 74 -3.76 -8.13 -2.98
N PHE A 75 -2.76 -9.00 -2.72
CA PHE A 75 -2.09 -9.05 -1.43
C PHE A 75 -1.34 -7.75 -1.13
N ALA A 76 -0.64 -7.18 -2.12
CA ALA A 76 0.01 -5.88 -2.01
C ALA A 76 -0.98 -4.73 -1.72
N PHE A 77 -2.14 -4.74 -2.37
CA PHE A 77 -3.21 -3.78 -2.13
C PHE A 77 -3.82 -3.92 -0.72
N ALA A 78 -4.13 -5.15 -0.30
CA ALA A 78 -4.69 -5.41 1.02
C ALA A 78 -3.69 -5.07 2.15
N ALA A 79 -2.43 -5.48 2.00
CA ALA A 79 -1.38 -5.20 2.99
C ALA A 79 -1.17 -3.69 3.18
N SER A 80 -1.09 -2.94 2.08
CA SER A 80 -0.94 -1.48 2.12
C SER A 80 -2.15 -0.78 2.75
N GLY A 81 -3.37 -1.22 2.44
CA GLY A 81 -4.60 -0.67 3.02
C GLY A 81 -4.77 -0.97 4.51
N ILE A 82 -4.44 -2.19 4.95
CA ILE A 82 -4.48 -2.55 6.37
C ILE A 82 -3.44 -1.75 7.16
N VAL A 83 -2.19 -1.70 6.68
CA VAL A 83 -1.10 -1.00 7.36
C VAL A 83 -1.36 0.51 7.46
N THR A 84 -1.81 1.14 6.37
CA THR A 84 -2.18 2.57 6.40
C THR A 84 -3.46 2.82 7.19
N GLY A 85 -4.42 1.89 7.19
CA GLY A 85 -5.62 1.96 8.02
C GLY A 85 -5.29 1.96 9.52
N ILE A 86 -4.46 0.99 9.96
CA ILE A 86 -4.01 0.88 11.35
C ILE A 86 -3.18 2.10 11.76
N GLY A 87 -2.22 2.52 10.91
CA GLY A 87 -1.43 3.72 11.16
C GLY A 87 -2.31 4.97 11.32
N SER A 88 -3.38 5.08 10.53
CA SER A 88 -4.28 6.24 10.59
C SER A 88 -5.10 6.25 11.89
N VAL A 89 -5.55 5.08 12.35
CA VAL A 89 -6.26 4.94 13.64
C VAL A 89 -5.33 5.26 14.80
N MET A 90 -4.10 4.77 14.79
CA MET A 90 -3.11 5.08 15.84
C MET A 90 -2.78 6.57 15.93
N MET A 91 -2.70 7.26 14.80
CA MET A 91 -2.45 8.72 14.79
C MET A 91 -3.66 9.52 15.26
N LYS A 92 -4.89 9.07 14.95
CA LYS A 92 -6.13 9.72 15.43
C LYS A 92 -6.32 9.57 16.95
N GLY A 93 -5.85 8.47 17.54
CA GLY A 93 -5.88 8.25 19.00
C GLY A 93 -4.84 9.03 19.79
N LYS A 94 -3.91 9.75 19.13
CA LYS A 94 -2.84 10.53 19.78
C LYS A 94 -3.17 12.03 19.89
N ARG A 95 -4.32 12.47 19.36
CA ARG A 95 -4.83 13.85 19.42
C ARG A 95 -5.76 14.05 20.60
#